data_AF-A0A0F2P2F0-F1
#
_entry.id   AF-A0A0F2P2F0-F1
#
_cell.length_a   1.000
_cell.length_b   1.000
_cell.length_c   1.000
_cell.angle_alpha   90.00
_cell.angle_beta   90.00
_cell.angle_gamma   90.00
#
_symmetry.space_group_name_H-M   'P 1'
#
loop_
_entity.id
_entity.type
_entity.pdbx_description
1 polymer ?
#
loop_
_entity_poly.entity_id
_entity_poly.type
_entity_poly.pdbx_seq_one_letter_code
_entity_poly.pdbx_strand_id
1 'polypeptide(L)'
;MSRTVILIVLVVLGAALSACGQPAGSSCMISGSGFTAKDPCAHQCLSRWAVNCPDDRRVTPNVCTGSKACTPGSCPQGQVCYSFDDPFDERSYCIPDNVCGSNLTSDALRQWEQNSAATAAALRAKYEARRARQSGKVTSEAEPVNAYPPAATEQ
;
A
#
# COMPACT_ATOMS: atom_id res chain seq x y z
N MET A 1 -24.81 47.03 18.83
CA MET A 1 -23.82 45.94 19.08
C MET A 1 -24.63 44.65 19.06
N SER A 2 -24.42 43.72 18.14
CA SER A 2 -23.41 42.67 18.36
C SER A 2 -23.03 41.98 17.05
N ARG A 3 -22.26 42.69 16.21
CA ARG A 3 -21.52 42.07 15.08
C ARG A 3 -20.50 41.02 15.56
N THR A 4 -20.17 41.02 16.84
CA THR A 4 -19.20 40.13 17.48
C THR A 4 -19.69 38.70 17.68
N VAL A 5 -21.01 38.46 17.72
CA VAL A 5 -21.56 37.12 18.02
C VAL A 5 -21.53 36.21 16.78
N ILE A 6 -21.67 36.78 15.58
CA ILE A 6 -21.69 36.02 14.32
C ILE A 6 -20.29 35.46 13.96
N LEU A 7 -19.21 36.14 14.37
CA LEU A 7 -17.84 35.69 14.09
C LEU A 7 -17.42 34.48 14.93
N ILE A 8 -18.02 34.26 16.10
CA ILE A 8 -17.62 33.15 16.99
C ILE A 8 -18.22 31.82 16.52
N VAL A 9 -19.40 31.82 15.90
CA VAL A 9 -20.06 30.58 15.44
C VAL A 9 -19.36 29.97 14.21
N LEU A 10 -18.73 30.79 13.36
CA LEU A 10 -17.99 30.30 12.18
C LEU A 10 -16.61 29.71 12.52
N VAL A 11 -16.00 30.07 13.65
CA VAL A 11 -14.70 29.52 14.07
C VAL A 11 -14.85 28.14 14.72
N VAL A 12 -15.98 27.85 15.37
CA VAL A 12 -16.19 26.57 16.07
C VAL A 12 -16.67 25.45 15.13
N LEU A 13 -17.23 25.77 13.96
CA LEU A 13 -17.64 24.76 12.96
C LEU A 13 -16.49 24.22 12.09
N GLY A 14 -15.27 24.74 12.23
CA GLY A 14 -14.07 24.25 11.51
C GLY A 14 -13.36 23.08 12.19
N ALA A 15 -13.75 22.71 13.41
CA ALA A 15 -12.99 21.78 14.26
C ALA A 15 -13.53 20.33 14.28
N ALA A 16 -14.52 20.00 13.43
CA ALA A 16 -15.21 18.70 13.50
C ALA A 16 -15.22 17.91 12.17
N LEU A 17 -14.16 18.03 11.35
CA LEU A 17 -13.81 17.03 10.33
C LEU A 17 -12.48 16.33 10.67
N SER A 18 -12.33 15.87 11.90
CA SER A 18 -11.23 14.99 12.34
C SER A 18 -11.34 13.55 11.79
N ALA A 19 -12.06 13.36 10.68
CA ALA A 19 -12.29 12.07 10.04
C ALA A 19 -11.47 11.85 8.74
N CYS A 20 -10.38 12.62 8.57
CA CYS A 20 -9.41 12.37 7.51
C CYS A 20 -8.07 12.08 8.21
N GLY A 21 -7.51 10.89 8.01
CA GLY A 21 -6.25 10.49 8.63
C GLY A 21 -5.09 11.45 8.33
N GLN A 22 -3.94 11.23 8.97
CA GLN A 22 -2.80 12.14 8.85
C GLN A 22 -2.38 12.32 7.37
N PRO A 23 -1.99 13.56 6.96
CA PRO A 23 -1.62 13.85 5.58
C PRO A 23 -0.27 13.23 5.19
N ALA A 24 0.00 13.15 3.89
CA ALA A 24 1.25 12.65 3.34
C ALA A 24 2.48 13.32 3.96
N GLY A 25 3.51 12.53 4.28
CA GLY A 25 4.73 13.01 4.94
C GLY A 25 4.64 13.19 6.46
N SER A 26 3.44 13.11 7.05
CA SER A 26 3.30 13.10 8.51
C SER A 26 3.98 11.87 9.11
N SER A 27 4.68 12.04 10.22
CA SER A 27 5.18 10.91 11.00
C SER A 27 4.00 10.03 11.44
N CYS A 28 4.15 8.72 11.28
CA CYS A 28 3.11 7.74 11.59
C CYS A 28 3.69 6.52 12.30
N MET A 29 2.86 5.86 13.10
CA MET A 29 3.18 4.57 13.68
C MET A 29 1.90 3.75 13.80
N ILE A 30 1.92 2.55 13.22
CA ILE A 30 0.82 1.60 13.35
C ILE A 30 0.76 1.14 14.81
N SER A 31 -0.41 1.30 15.43
CA SER A 31 -0.65 0.92 16.82
C SER A 31 -1.49 -0.35 16.88
N GLY A 32 -1.23 -1.23 17.87
CA GLY A 32 -1.90 -2.54 18.00
C GLY A 32 -1.23 -3.65 17.19
N SER A 33 -1.84 -4.84 17.17
CA SER A 33 -1.28 -6.03 16.52
C SER A 33 -2.37 -6.90 15.89
N GLY A 34 -2.05 -7.58 14.79
CA GLY A 34 -3.00 -8.45 14.09
C GLY A 34 -4.22 -7.69 13.59
N PHE A 35 -5.42 -8.19 13.90
CA PHE A 35 -6.70 -7.63 13.45
C PHE A 35 -7.08 -6.30 14.13
N THR A 36 -6.43 -5.93 15.23
CA THR A 36 -6.69 -4.65 15.92
C THR A 36 -5.70 -3.55 15.53
N ALA A 37 -4.81 -3.83 14.57
CA ALA A 37 -3.87 -2.85 14.07
C ALA A 37 -4.60 -1.65 13.46
N LYS A 38 -4.22 -0.45 13.86
CA LYS A 38 -4.78 0.81 13.37
C LYS A 38 -3.71 1.60 12.61
N ASP A 39 -4.04 1.95 11.38
CA ASP A 39 -3.26 2.88 10.57
C ASP A 39 -3.78 4.31 10.82
N PRO A 40 -2.94 5.24 11.31
CA PRO A 40 -3.37 6.61 11.57
C PRO A 40 -3.40 7.50 10.31
N CYS A 41 -2.88 7.01 9.18
CA CYS A 41 -2.77 7.77 7.94
C CYS A 41 -4.07 7.74 7.13
N ALA A 42 -4.28 8.76 6.28
CA ALA A 42 -5.42 8.77 5.37
C ALA A 42 -5.39 7.61 4.34
N HIS A 43 -4.20 7.16 3.97
CA HIS A 43 -4.00 6.08 3.01
C HIS A 43 -3.22 4.90 3.60
N GLN A 44 -1.93 5.08 3.88
CA GLN A 44 -1.08 4.01 4.39
C GLN A 44 0.10 4.60 5.16
N CYS A 45 0.40 4.02 6.32
CA CYS A 45 1.64 4.24 7.06
C CYS A 45 2.74 3.30 6.54
N LEU A 46 3.91 3.86 6.22
CA LEU A 46 5.05 3.12 5.67
C LEU A 46 5.91 2.39 6.71
N SER A 47 5.54 2.43 8.00
CA SER A 47 6.34 1.86 9.09
C SER A 47 6.60 0.34 9.00
N ARG A 48 5.92 -0.36 8.09
CA ARG A 48 6.07 -1.80 7.82
C ARG A 48 6.51 -2.11 6.40
N TRP A 49 6.86 -1.08 5.63
CA TRP A 49 7.08 -1.17 4.20
C TRP A 49 8.46 -0.66 3.86
N ALA A 50 9.21 -1.49 3.17
CA ALA A 50 10.54 -1.11 2.73
C ALA A 50 10.47 -0.39 1.39
N VAL A 51 11.19 0.72 1.32
CA VAL A 51 11.41 1.55 0.13
C VAL A 51 12.85 1.34 -0.32
N ASN A 52 13.04 0.97 -1.58
CA ASN A 52 14.35 0.85 -2.21
C ASN A 52 14.73 2.22 -2.75
N CYS A 53 15.78 2.80 -2.20
CA CYS A 53 16.30 4.09 -2.59
C CYS A 53 17.18 4.00 -3.83
N PRO A 54 17.36 5.09 -4.59
CA PRO A 54 18.20 5.11 -5.80
C PRO A 54 19.68 4.81 -5.55
N ASP A 55 20.14 4.91 -4.31
CA ASP A 55 21.51 4.62 -3.88
C ASP A 55 21.67 3.20 -3.31
N ASP A 56 20.78 2.29 -3.73
CA ASP A 56 20.71 0.88 -3.32
C ASP A 56 20.44 0.64 -1.82
N ARG A 57 20.21 1.71 -1.04
CA ARG A 57 19.77 1.57 0.35
C ARG A 57 18.32 1.13 0.40
N ARG A 58 17.99 0.36 1.42
CA ARG A 58 16.62 -0.04 1.72
C ARG A 58 16.21 0.58 3.05
N VAL A 59 15.17 1.39 3.04
CA VAL A 59 14.70 2.14 4.22
C VAL A 59 13.25 1.79 4.54
N THR A 60 12.89 1.82 5.82
CA THR A 60 11.50 1.65 6.27
C THR A 60 11.06 2.93 6.95
N PRO A 61 10.49 3.90 6.21
CA PRO A 61 10.18 5.20 6.76
C PRO A 61 8.89 5.16 7.59
N ASN A 62 8.86 5.90 8.69
CA ASN A 62 7.68 6.01 9.55
C ASN A 62 6.83 7.21 9.13
N VAL A 63 6.39 7.24 7.87
CA VAL A 63 5.63 8.37 7.30
C VAL A 63 4.35 7.93 6.58
N CYS A 64 3.35 8.80 6.59
CA CYS A 64 2.12 8.62 5.83
C CYS A 64 2.34 8.83 4.34
N THR A 65 1.68 7.99 3.55
CA THR A 65 1.57 8.13 2.10
C THR A 65 0.47 9.12 1.69
N GLY A 66 0.62 9.66 0.49
CA GLY A 66 -0.43 10.37 -0.24
C GLY A 66 -1.28 9.43 -1.09
N SER A 67 -1.80 9.94 -2.19
CA SER A 67 -2.71 9.24 -3.09
C SER A 67 -2.21 7.85 -3.49
N LYS A 68 -3.11 6.87 -3.44
CA LYS A 68 -2.89 5.52 -3.99
C LYS A 68 -3.00 5.49 -5.51
N ALA A 69 -2.55 4.40 -6.13
CA ALA A 69 -2.66 4.15 -7.57
C ALA A 69 -2.04 5.28 -8.41
N CYS A 70 -0.93 5.84 -7.94
CA CYS A 70 -0.18 6.84 -8.69
C CYS A 70 0.52 6.19 -9.90
N THR A 71 0.86 7.04 -10.86
CA THR A 71 1.74 6.72 -11.99
C THR A 71 2.94 7.66 -11.99
N PRO A 72 4.05 7.34 -12.69
CA PRO A 72 5.21 8.23 -12.76
C PRO A 72 4.81 9.65 -13.19
N GLY A 73 5.24 10.65 -12.43
CA GLY A 73 4.91 12.06 -12.62
C GLY A 73 3.50 12.49 -12.19
N SER A 74 2.67 11.61 -11.63
CA SER A 74 1.29 11.94 -11.23
C SER A 74 1.18 12.57 -9.82
N CYS A 75 2.26 12.51 -9.03
CA CYS A 75 2.24 12.97 -7.65
C CYS A 75 2.44 14.49 -7.54
N PRO A 76 1.88 15.12 -6.50
CA PRO A 76 2.09 16.55 -6.26
C PRO A 76 3.55 16.86 -5.92
N GLN A 77 3.93 18.14 -6.04
CA GLN A 77 5.28 18.59 -5.70
C GLN A 77 5.69 18.18 -4.27
N GLY A 78 6.95 17.76 -4.10
CA GLY A 78 7.48 17.25 -2.84
C GLY A 78 7.19 15.75 -2.60
N GLN A 79 6.59 15.08 -3.58
CA GLN A 79 6.29 13.65 -3.54
C GLN A 79 6.68 12.98 -4.85
N VAL A 80 6.91 11.67 -4.79
CA VAL A 80 7.14 10.80 -5.93
C VAL A 80 6.21 9.60 -5.90
N CYS A 81 5.89 9.08 -7.07
CA CYS A 81 5.15 7.84 -7.18
C CYS A 81 6.08 6.64 -6.96
N TYR A 82 5.87 5.92 -5.86
CA TYR A 82 6.60 4.69 -5.58
C TYR A 82 5.69 3.47 -5.71
N SER A 83 6.07 2.53 -6.58
CA SER A 83 5.43 1.23 -6.71
C SER A 83 6.13 0.22 -5.82
N PHE A 84 5.40 -0.36 -4.86
CA PHE A 84 5.93 -1.37 -3.97
C PHE A 84 6.00 -2.74 -4.66
N ASP A 85 7.04 -3.49 -4.32
CA ASP A 85 7.29 -4.84 -4.81
C ASP A 85 6.33 -5.87 -4.17
N ASP A 86 5.03 -5.74 -4.46
CA ASP A 86 4.00 -6.67 -4.00
C ASP A 86 3.63 -7.63 -5.14
N PRO A 87 3.72 -8.96 -4.92
CA PRO A 87 3.46 -9.93 -5.98
C PRO A 87 1.98 -10.19 -6.25
N PHE A 88 1.07 -9.70 -5.41
CA PHE A 88 -0.35 -9.99 -5.49
C PHE A 88 -1.17 -8.80 -5.97
N ASP A 89 -0.86 -7.61 -5.45
CA ASP A 89 -1.60 -6.39 -5.78
C ASP A 89 -0.67 -5.31 -6.35
N GLU A 90 -1.18 -4.53 -7.29
CA GLU A 90 -0.48 -3.32 -7.73
C GLU A 90 -0.64 -2.23 -6.66
N ARG A 91 0.44 -1.97 -5.92
CA ARG A 91 0.45 -1.05 -4.79
C ARG A 91 1.40 0.10 -5.08
N SER A 92 0.86 1.19 -5.62
CA SER A 92 1.60 2.44 -5.81
C SER A 92 1.01 3.55 -4.94
N TYR A 93 1.90 4.37 -4.36
CA TYR A 93 1.52 5.50 -3.53
C TYR A 93 2.44 6.70 -3.79
N CYS A 94 1.90 7.90 -3.66
CA CYS A 94 2.73 9.09 -3.54
C CYS A 94 3.43 9.08 -2.17
N ILE A 95 4.77 9.08 -2.17
CA ILE A 95 5.60 9.13 -0.96
C ILE A 95 6.43 10.42 -0.96
N PRO A 96 6.83 10.95 0.21
CA PRO A 96 7.71 12.11 0.24
C PRO A 96 9.02 11.85 -0.51
N ASP A 97 9.47 12.81 -1.32
CA ASP A 97 10.68 12.69 -2.14
C ASP A 97 11.98 12.63 -1.31
N ASN A 98 11.92 13.07 -0.05
CA ASN A 98 13.01 13.07 0.90
C ASN A 98 13.12 11.79 1.75
N VAL A 99 12.30 10.76 1.50
CA VAL A 99 12.33 9.48 2.24
C VAL A 99 13.73 8.84 2.27
N CYS A 100 14.52 9.04 1.23
CA CYS A 100 15.90 8.52 1.13
C CYS A 100 16.95 9.45 1.76
N GLY A 101 16.54 10.51 2.45
CA GLY A 101 17.41 11.40 3.24
C GLY A 101 18.26 12.39 2.44
N SER A 102 18.20 12.36 1.10
CA SER A 102 18.91 13.29 0.21
C SER A 102 17.93 13.97 -0.73
N ASN A 103 18.17 15.24 -1.05
CA ASN A 103 17.46 15.91 -2.15
C ASN A 103 17.96 15.32 -3.47
N LEU A 104 17.20 14.39 -4.02
CA LEU A 104 17.45 13.83 -5.34
C LEU A 104 17.18 14.90 -6.41
N THR A 105 17.92 14.84 -7.52
CA THR A 105 17.62 15.67 -8.69
C THR A 105 16.30 15.24 -9.32
N SER A 106 15.63 16.11 -10.06
CA SER A 106 14.37 15.77 -10.75
C SER A 106 14.52 14.57 -11.69
N ASP A 107 15.68 14.42 -12.32
CA ASP A 107 15.98 13.26 -13.16
C ASP A 107 16.13 11.97 -12.34
N ALA A 108 16.80 12.03 -11.19
CA ALA A 108 16.92 10.89 -10.29
C ALA A 108 15.56 10.49 -9.71
N LEU A 109 14.70 11.46 -9.36
CA LEU A 109 13.32 11.18 -8.92
C LEU A 109 12.53 10.48 -10.01
N ARG A 110 12.55 11.00 -11.24
CA ARG A 110 11.84 10.39 -12.38
C ARG A 110 12.34 8.97 -12.68
N GLN A 111 13.66 8.77 -12.65
CA GLN A 111 14.24 7.45 -12.85
C GLN A 111 13.84 6.49 -11.72
N TRP A 112 13.78 6.99 -10.48
CA TRP A 112 13.33 6.21 -9.34
C TRP A 112 11.88 5.74 -9.47
N GLU A 113 10.96 6.64 -9.86
CA GLU A 113 9.56 6.28 -10.12
C GLU A 113 9.45 5.17 -11.17
N GLN A 114 10.14 5.34 -12.31
CA GLN A 114 10.15 4.36 -13.41
C GLN A 114 10.73 3.01 -12.98
N ASN A 115 11.86 3.01 -12.27
CA ASN A 115 12.51 1.80 -11.79
C ASN A 115 11.66 1.06 -10.77
N SER A 116 10.98 1.77 -9.86
CA SER A 116 10.07 1.15 -8.89
C SER A 116 8.90 0.46 -9.60
N ALA A 117 8.28 1.13 -10.57
CA ALA A 117 7.18 0.58 -11.36
C ALA A 117 7.60 -0.65 -12.17
N ALA A 118 8.77 -0.59 -12.82
CA ALA A 118 9.32 -1.70 -13.59
C ALA A 118 9.62 -2.92 -12.71
N THR A 119 10.22 -2.71 -11.53
CA THR A 119 10.53 -3.78 -10.57
C THR A 119 9.24 -4.46 -10.08
N ALA A 120 8.25 -3.67 -9.65
CA ALA A 120 6.97 -4.18 -9.20
C ALA A 120 6.22 -4.96 -10.30
N ALA A 121 6.24 -4.48 -11.55
CA ALA A 121 5.65 -5.17 -12.69
C ALA A 121 6.37 -6.48 -13.01
N ALA A 122 7.71 -6.48 -13.03
CA ALA A 122 8.50 -7.68 -13.28
C ALA A 122 8.27 -8.76 -12.21
N LEU A 123 8.15 -8.36 -10.94
CA LEU A 123 7.84 -9.27 -9.85
C LEU A 123 6.47 -9.93 -10.06
N ARG A 124 5.43 -9.14 -10.33
CA ARG A 124 4.07 -9.66 -10.59
C ARG A 124 4.04 -10.62 -11.77
N ALA A 125 4.63 -10.25 -12.90
CA ALA A 125 4.74 -11.12 -14.07
C ALA A 125 5.42 -12.47 -13.73
N LYS A 126 6.47 -12.46 -12.89
CA LYS A 126 7.13 -13.68 -12.40
C LYS A 126 6.20 -14.54 -11.53
N TYR A 127 5.39 -13.93 -10.68
CA TYR A 127 4.42 -14.66 -9.84
C TYR A 127 3.27 -15.24 -10.67
N GLU A 128 2.71 -14.47 -11.59
CA GLU A 128 1.67 -14.93 -12.52
C GLU A 128 2.15 -16.12 -13.37
N ALA A 129 3.36 -16.04 -13.93
CA ALA A 129 3.94 -17.14 -14.70
C ALA A 129 4.14 -18.41 -13.85
N ARG A 130 4.53 -18.29 -12.57
CA ARG A 130 4.65 -19.43 -11.66
C ARG A 130 3.29 -20.03 -11.31
N ARG A 131 2.30 -19.18 -11.01
CA ARG A 131 0.93 -19.60 -10.72
C ARG A 131 0.34 -20.37 -11.91
N ALA A 132 0.49 -19.86 -13.14
CA ALA A 132 0.03 -20.54 -14.34
C ALA A 132 0.65 -21.94 -14.52
N ARG A 133 1.96 -22.08 -14.26
CA ARG A 133 2.66 -23.38 -14.31
C ARG A 133 2.19 -24.37 -13.24
N GLN A 134 1.85 -23.88 -12.04
CA GLN A 134 1.36 -24.71 -10.95
C GLN A 134 -0.09 -25.12 -11.15
N SER A 135 -0.96 -24.22 -11.61
CA SER A 135 -2.35 -24.54 -11.94
C SER A 135 -2.48 -25.59 -13.04
N GLY A 136 -1.54 -25.66 -13.98
CA GLY A 136 -1.47 -26.71 -15.00
C GLY A 136 -0.93 -28.08 -14.50
N LYS A 137 -0.41 -28.17 -13.27
CA LYS A 137 0.10 -29.42 -12.67
C LYS A 137 -0.86 -30.10 -11.68
N VAL A 138 -1.97 -29.47 -11.33
CA VAL A 138 -2.92 -29.98 -10.29
C VAL A 138 -4.10 -30.77 -10.88
N THR A 139 -4.03 -31.21 -12.15
CA THR A 139 -5.01 -32.13 -12.75
C THR A 139 -4.41 -33.52 -12.97
N SER A 140 -4.11 -34.22 -11.88
CA SER A 140 -3.93 -35.69 -11.81
C SER A 140 -3.80 -35.98 -10.31
N GLU A 141 -4.74 -36.56 -9.60
CA GLU A 141 -5.44 -37.81 -9.83
C GLU A 141 -6.74 -37.73 -9.01
N ALA A 142 -7.92 -37.88 -9.64
CA ALA A 142 -9.14 -38.09 -8.88
C ALA A 142 -9.06 -39.50 -8.29
N GLU A 143 -8.89 -39.59 -6.97
CA GLU A 143 -8.94 -40.85 -6.23
C GLU A 143 -10.27 -41.56 -6.55
N PRO A 144 -10.26 -42.84 -6.99
CA PRO A 144 -11.50 -43.55 -7.27
C PRO A 144 -12.24 -43.77 -5.95
N VAL A 145 -13.38 -43.10 -5.82
CA VAL A 145 -14.28 -43.23 -4.67
C VAL A 145 -14.76 -44.69 -4.63
N ASN A 146 -14.19 -45.49 -3.73
CA ASN A 146 -14.61 -46.86 -3.51
C ASN A 146 -16.02 -46.81 -2.89
N ALA A 147 -17.04 -47.09 -3.70
CA ALA A 147 -18.41 -47.19 -3.25
C ALA A 147 -18.53 -48.39 -2.29
N TYR A 148 -18.66 -48.13 -0.99
CA TYR A 148 -19.08 -49.15 -0.02
C TYR A 148 -20.52 -49.59 -0.31
N PRO A 149 -20.83 -50.90 -0.33
CA PRO A 149 -22.21 -51.39 -0.45
C PRO A 149 -23.00 -51.16 0.86
N PRO A 150 -24.35 -51.13 0.79
CA PRO A 150 -25.18 -50.73 1.92
C PRO A 150 -25.16 -51.78 3.04
N ALA A 151 -25.15 -51.30 4.29
CA ALA A 151 -25.29 -52.13 5.47
C ALA A 151 -26.67 -52.83 5.45
N ALA A 152 -26.64 -54.14 5.68
CA ALA A 152 -27.81 -54.97 5.85
C ALA A 152 -28.61 -54.55 7.08
N THR A 153 -29.93 -54.50 6.92
CA THR A 153 -30.92 -54.34 7.98
C THR A 153 -30.96 -55.61 8.83
N GLU A 154 -30.70 -55.49 10.13
CA GLU A 154 -31.16 -56.48 11.11
C GLU A 154 -31.76 -55.78 12.33
N GLN A 155 -32.93 -56.32 12.71
CA GLN A 155 -33.82 -56.04 13.85
C GLN A 155 -34.87 -54.94 13.70
#